data_AF-A0A0M2LKL4-F1
#
_entry.id   AF-A0A0M2LKL4-F1
#
_cell.length_a   1.000
_cell.length_b   1.000
_cell.length_c   1.000
_cell.angle_alpha   90.00
_cell.angle_beta   90.00
_cell.angle_gamma   90.00
#
_symmetry.space_group_name_H-M   'P 1'
#
loop_
_entity.id
_entity.type
_entity.pdbx_description
1 polymer ?
#
loop_
_entity_poly.entity_id
_entity_poly.type
_entity_poly.pdbx_seq_one_letter_code
_entity_poly.pdbx_strand_id
1 'polypeptide(L)'
;MTEFTAEQVEGWVASMRQELAIVPPAPGGVRTPDEILFALEQVDSVAAQAIRVVKEADKVRGDTAEALVLARARARGTVQGKTEAERSAALDLAVAEERVANTAAQIAYRYAKDLADLVDSRKSSLQTQAKLVLASFQLAGLSRRN
;
A
#
# COMPACT_ATOMS: atom_id res chain seq x y z
N MET A 1 -15.42 -13.30 12.42
CA MET A 1 -14.28 -12.54 11.86
C MET A 1 -14.85 -11.60 10.83
N THR A 2 -14.66 -10.30 10.97
CA THR A 2 -15.08 -9.33 9.95
C THR A 2 -14.20 -9.55 8.72
N GLU A 3 -14.77 -9.99 7.61
CA GLU A 3 -14.05 -10.09 6.33
C GLU A 3 -13.81 -8.67 5.80
N PHE A 4 -12.55 -8.36 5.48
CA PHE A 4 -12.19 -7.05 4.94
C PHE A 4 -12.35 -7.04 3.41
N THR A 5 -12.70 -5.89 2.84
CA THR A 5 -12.89 -5.74 1.39
C THR A 5 -11.70 -5.05 0.73
N ALA A 6 -11.58 -5.17 -0.60
CA ALA A 6 -10.58 -4.43 -1.38
C ALA A 6 -10.71 -2.91 -1.19
N GLU A 7 -11.94 -2.38 -1.16
CA GLU A 7 -12.22 -0.96 -0.92
C GLU A 7 -11.74 -0.50 0.46
N GLN A 8 -11.91 -1.32 1.49
CA GLN A 8 -11.40 -1.00 2.83
C GLN A 8 -9.88 -0.93 2.87
N VAL A 9 -9.20 -1.87 2.18
CA VAL A 9 -7.74 -1.85 2.04
C VAL A 9 -7.28 -0.58 1.34
N GLU A 10 -7.91 -0.21 0.22
CA GLU A 10 -7.58 1.03 -0.50
C GLU A 10 -7.81 2.28 0.35
N GLY A 11 -8.90 2.33 1.12
CA GLY A 11 -9.18 3.42 2.06
C GLY A 11 -8.11 3.56 3.13
N TRP A 12 -7.63 2.45 3.70
CA TRP A 12 -6.51 2.48 4.65
C TRP A 12 -5.22 2.95 4.01
N VAL A 13 -4.91 2.47 2.79
CA VAL A 13 -3.72 2.92 2.05
C VAL A 13 -3.78 4.42 1.78
N ALA A 14 -4.94 4.94 1.38
CA ALA A 14 -5.15 6.37 1.13
C ALA A 14 -4.93 7.21 2.40
N SER A 15 -5.47 6.78 3.55
CA SER A 15 -5.25 7.44 4.84
C SER A 15 -3.77 7.48 5.22
N MET A 16 -3.08 6.34 5.14
CA MET A 16 -1.66 6.23 5.49
C MET A 16 -0.76 7.07 4.56
N ARG A 17 -1.12 7.19 3.27
CA ARG A 17 -0.40 8.08 2.34
C ARG A 17 -0.54 9.55 2.72
N GLN A 18 -1.69 9.97 3.24
CA GLN A 18 -1.88 11.32 3.75
C GLN A 18 -1.06 11.56 5.02
N GLU A 19 -1.00 10.57 5.93
CA GLU A 19 -0.16 10.64 7.13
C GLU A 19 1.34 10.70 6.80
N LEU A 20 1.78 10.04 5.74
CA LEU A 20 3.17 10.10 5.24
C LEU A 20 3.48 11.37 4.43
N ALA A 21 2.53 12.28 4.24
CA ALA A 21 2.74 13.51 3.50
C ALA A 21 3.62 14.48 4.32
N ILE A 22 4.93 14.32 4.23
CA ILE A 22 5.86 15.17 4.96
C ILE A 22 5.90 16.57 4.32
N VAL A 23 5.52 17.57 5.11
CA VAL A 23 5.52 18.97 4.68
C VAL A 23 6.98 19.42 4.38
N PRO A 24 7.24 20.03 3.22
CA PRO A 24 8.54 20.62 2.94
C PRO A 24 8.76 21.83 3.86
N PRO A 25 10.01 22.10 4.28
CA PRO A 25 10.31 23.32 5.03
C PRO A 25 9.96 24.56 4.19
N ALA A 26 9.72 25.69 4.87
CA ALA A 26 9.50 26.97 4.20
C ALA A 26 10.68 27.31 3.25
N PRO A 27 10.46 28.08 2.16
CA PRO A 27 11.53 28.47 1.25
C PRO A 27 12.72 29.09 2.00
N GLY A 28 13.92 28.53 1.81
CA GLY A 28 15.14 28.95 2.51
C GLY A 28 15.33 28.36 3.93
N GLY A 29 14.36 27.60 4.43
CA GLY A 29 14.44 26.88 5.70
C GLY A 29 15.18 25.53 5.57
N VAL A 30 15.97 25.20 6.58
CA VAL A 30 16.55 23.86 6.77
C VAL A 30 15.74 23.15 7.84
N ARG A 31 15.47 21.85 7.66
CA ARG A 31 14.82 21.05 8.71
C ARG A 31 15.70 21.01 9.97
N THR A 32 15.06 21.20 11.10
CA THR A 32 15.67 21.05 12.42
C THR A 32 15.76 19.58 12.84
N PRO A 33 16.64 19.22 13.79
CA PRO A 33 16.69 17.88 14.35
C PRO A 33 15.34 17.40 14.90
N ASP A 34 14.61 18.28 15.60
CA ASP A 34 13.32 17.95 16.20
C ASP A 34 12.25 17.64 15.15
N GLU A 35 12.21 18.42 14.06
CA GLU A 35 11.31 18.14 12.92
C GLU A 35 11.63 16.80 12.24
N ILE A 36 12.90 16.42 12.19
CA ILE A 36 13.32 15.13 11.62
C ILE A 36 12.94 13.97 12.54
N LEU A 37 13.12 14.12 13.86
CA LEU A 37 12.71 13.12 14.84
C LEU A 37 11.19 12.91 14.81
N PHE A 38 10.43 14.00 14.80
CA PHE A 38 8.97 13.95 14.70
C PHE A 38 8.52 13.24 13.40
N ALA A 39 9.15 13.56 12.26
CA ALA A 39 8.84 12.88 11.00
C ALA A 39 9.22 11.40 11.01
N LEU A 40 10.32 11.02 11.69
CA LEU A 40 10.73 9.63 11.84
C LEU A 40 9.72 8.83 12.69
N GLU A 41 9.25 9.41 13.80
CA GLU A 41 8.24 8.78 14.65
C GLU A 41 6.91 8.54 13.90
N GLN A 42 6.49 9.51 13.07
CA GLN A 42 5.33 9.34 12.20
C GLN A 42 5.52 8.19 11.20
N VAL A 43 6.68 8.15 10.51
CA VAL A 43 6.97 7.09 9.54
C VAL A 43 7.02 5.72 10.22
N ASP A 44 7.59 5.60 11.42
CA ASP A 44 7.64 4.34 12.16
C ASP A 44 6.23 3.89 12.62
N SER A 45 5.36 4.82 13.03
CA SER A 45 3.94 4.52 13.34
C SER A 45 3.21 3.97 12.10
N VAL A 46 3.37 4.62 10.94
CA VAL A 46 2.74 4.14 9.69
C VAL A 46 3.35 2.82 9.24
N ALA A 47 4.66 2.59 9.44
CA ALA A 47 5.33 1.34 9.09
C ALA A 47 4.71 0.12 9.79
N ALA A 48 4.42 0.23 11.09
CA ALA A 48 3.77 -0.83 11.85
C ALA A 48 2.38 -1.16 11.29
N GLN A 49 1.63 -0.14 10.88
CA GLN A 49 0.29 -0.31 10.32
C GLN A 49 0.33 -0.85 8.87
N ALA A 50 1.31 -0.42 8.07
CA ALA A 50 1.49 -0.87 6.69
C ALA A 50 1.70 -2.39 6.59
N ILE A 51 2.44 -2.99 7.54
CA ILE A 51 2.60 -4.46 7.60
C ILE A 51 1.25 -5.15 7.75
N ARG A 52 0.39 -4.63 8.63
CA ARG A 52 -0.96 -5.16 8.82
C ARG A 52 -1.80 -5.03 7.55
N VAL A 53 -1.78 -3.87 6.91
CA VAL A 53 -2.54 -3.62 5.68
C VAL A 53 -2.10 -4.55 4.55
N VAL A 54 -0.79 -4.76 4.35
CA VAL A 54 -0.27 -5.72 3.35
C VAL A 54 -0.76 -7.14 3.65
N LYS A 55 -0.75 -7.55 4.91
CA LYS A 55 -1.23 -8.88 5.32
C LYS A 55 -2.72 -9.06 5.02
N GLU A 56 -3.55 -8.10 5.40
CA GLU A 56 -5.00 -8.18 5.13
C GLU A 56 -5.27 -8.14 3.62
N ALA A 57 -4.54 -7.31 2.86
CA ALA A 57 -4.68 -7.25 1.41
C ALA A 57 -4.30 -8.56 0.72
N ASP A 58 -3.25 -9.24 1.18
CA ASP A 58 -2.86 -10.56 0.64
C ASP A 58 -3.92 -11.62 0.95
N LYS A 59 -4.54 -11.56 2.13
CA LYS A 59 -5.64 -12.43 2.50
C LYS A 59 -6.85 -12.21 1.57
N VAL A 60 -7.30 -10.97 1.39
CA VAL A 60 -8.42 -10.63 0.48
C VAL A 60 -8.13 -11.07 -0.96
N ARG A 61 -6.89 -10.92 -1.41
CA ARG A 61 -6.43 -11.43 -2.71
C ARG A 61 -6.54 -12.96 -2.80
N GLY A 62 -6.15 -13.68 -1.75
CA GLY A 62 -6.30 -15.14 -1.66
C GLY A 62 -7.76 -15.57 -1.69
N ASP A 63 -8.59 -15.01 -0.82
CA ASP A 63 -10.00 -15.35 -0.65
C ASP A 63 -10.79 -15.12 -1.96
N THR A 64 -10.57 -13.99 -2.63
CA THR A 64 -11.23 -13.70 -3.93
C THR A 64 -10.70 -14.58 -5.08
N ALA A 65 -9.44 -15.00 -5.04
CA ALA A 65 -8.91 -15.92 -6.04
C ALA A 65 -9.53 -17.31 -5.90
N GLU A 66 -9.68 -17.79 -4.66
CA GLU A 66 -10.37 -19.03 -4.37
C GLU A 66 -11.85 -18.96 -4.79
N ALA A 67 -12.54 -17.85 -4.45
CA ALA A 67 -13.92 -17.62 -4.85
C ALA A 67 -14.11 -17.68 -6.38
N LEU A 68 -13.22 -17.04 -7.15
CA LEU A 68 -13.25 -17.09 -8.62
C LEU A 68 -13.06 -18.51 -9.16
N VAL A 69 -12.15 -19.29 -8.57
CA VAL A 69 -11.94 -20.70 -8.98
C VAL A 69 -13.19 -21.53 -8.71
N LEU A 70 -13.81 -21.37 -7.55
CA LEU A 70 -15.04 -22.06 -7.18
C LEU A 70 -16.22 -21.64 -8.07
N ALA A 71 -16.37 -20.34 -8.36
CA ALA A 71 -17.39 -19.82 -9.26
C ALA A 71 -17.23 -20.40 -10.67
N ARG A 72 -16.01 -20.44 -11.21
CA ARG A 72 -15.70 -21.09 -12.49
C ARG A 72 -16.04 -22.58 -12.51
N ALA A 73 -15.68 -23.31 -11.45
CA ALA A 73 -15.98 -24.74 -11.35
C ALA A 73 -17.50 -24.99 -11.33
N ARG A 74 -18.26 -24.19 -10.58
CA ARG A 74 -19.72 -24.27 -10.51
C ARG A 74 -20.37 -23.92 -11.86
N ALA A 75 -19.98 -22.80 -12.46
CA ALA A 75 -20.56 -22.33 -13.71
C ALA A 75 -20.27 -23.29 -14.88
N ARG A 76 -19.08 -23.93 -14.93
CA ARG A 76 -18.78 -24.94 -15.96
C ARG A 76 -19.76 -26.12 -15.96
N GLY A 77 -20.32 -26.49 -14.81
CA GLY A 77 -21.29 -27.59 -14.70
C GLY A 77 -22.70 -27.22 -15.16
N THR A 78 -23.02 -25.93 -15.26
CA THR A 78 -24.38 -25.43 -15.50
C THR A 78 -24.54 -24.69 -16.81
N VAL A 79 -23.45 -24.19 -17.39
CA VAL A 79 -23.47 -23.40 -18.62
C VAL A 79 -23.86 -24.27 -19.82
N GLN A 80 -24.86 -23.81 -20.56
CA GLN A 80 -25.35 -24.43 -21.78
C GLN A 80 -25.08 -23.53 -22.99
N GLY A 81 -24.91 -24.13 -24.16
CA GLY A 81 -24.67 -23.45 -25.43
C GLY A 81 -24.57 -24.45 -26.56
N LYS A 82 -25.03 -24.08 -27.76
CA LYS A 82 -24.98 -24.94 -28.95
C LYS A 82 -23.57 -25.03 -29.52
N THR A 83 -22.77 -23.97 -29.32
CA THR A 83 -21.38 -23.89 -29.76
C THR A 83 -20.42 -23.70 -28.58
N GLU A 84 -19.15 -24.02 -28.79
CA GLU A 84 -18.11 -23.79 -27.77
C GLU A 84 -17.95 -22.31 -27.44
N ALA A 85 -18.06 -21.44 -28.46
CA ALA A 85 -18.00 -19.99 -28.27
C ALA A 85 -19.15 -19.48 -27.37
N GLU A 86 -20.36 -19.99 -27.56
CA GLU A 86 -21.51 -19.64 -26.72
C GLU A 86 -21.32 -20.10 -25.27
N ARG A 87 -20.80 -21.32 -25.06
CA ARG A 87 -20.51 -21.83 -23.71
C ARG A 87 -19.41 -21.01 -23.04
N SER A 88 -18.36 -20.63 -23.76
CA SER A 88 -17.30 -19.79 -23.19
C SER A 88 -17.81 -18.41 -22.80
N ALA A 89 -18.61 -17.77 -23.66
CA ALA A 89 -19.18 -16.45 -23.38
C ALA A 89 -20.14 -16.49 -22.18
N ALA A 90 -20.99 -17.52 -22.09
CA ALA A 90 -21.90 -17.71 -20.96
C ALA A 90 -21.15 -18.01 -19.66
N LEU A 91 -20.05 -18.78 -19.72
CA LEU A 91 -19.18 -19.01 -18.57
C LEU A 91 -18.52 -17.72 -18.09
N ASP A 92 -17.96 -16.93 -19.01
CA ASP A 92 -17.31 -15.65 -18.67
C ASP A 92 -18.29 -14.66 -18.06
N LEU A 93 -19.53 -14.61 -18.57
CA LEU A 93 -20.59 -13.79 -17.98
C LEU A 93 -20.99 -14.29 -16.58
N ALA A 94 -21.09 -15.62 -16.40
CA ALA A 94 -21.49 -16.23 -15.13
C ALA A 94 -20.48 -16.03 -13.99
N VAL A 95 -19.21 -15.70 -14.30
CA VAL A 95 -18.16 -15.46 -13.31
C VAL A 95 -17.63 -14.03 -13.35
N ALA A 96 -18.35 -13.13 -14.02
CA ALA A 96 -17.90 -11.76 -14.25
C ALA A 96 -17.70 -10.99 -12.93
N GLU A 97 -18.63 -11.16 -11.98
CA GLU A 97 -18.58 -10.49 -10.67
C GLU A 97 -17.35 -10.92 -9.86
N GLU A 98 -17.10 -12.23 -9.73
CA GLU A 98 -15.93 -12.75 -9.02
C GLU A 98 -14.62 -12.37 -9.72
N ARG A 99 -14.63 -12.27 -11.06
CA ARG A 99 -13.47 -11.81 -11.81
C ARG A 99 -13.17 -10.34 -11.53
N VAL A 100 -14.20 -9.49 -11.46
CA VAL A 100 -14.05 -8.07 -11.09
C VAL A 100 -13.55 -7.96 -9.64
N ALA A 101 -14.15 -8.69 -8.71
CA ALA A 101 -13.75 -8.70 -7.31
C ALA A 101 -12.29 -9.16 -7.13
N ASN A 102 -11.88 -10.22 -7.83
CA ASN A 102 -10.49 -10.68 -7.80
C ASN A 102 -9.52 -9.64 -8.39
N THR A 103 -9.90 -8.97 -9.47
CA THR A 103 -9.08 -7.90 -10.06
C THR A 103 -8.91 -6.73 -9.09
N ALA A 104 -9.99 -6.31 -8.43
CA ALA A 104 -9.94 -5.26 -7.42
C ALA A 104 -9.03 -5.65 -6.24
N ALA A 105 -9.13 -6.88 -5.74
CA ALA A 105 -8.27 -7.37 -4.66
C ALA A 105 -6.77 -7.41 -5.05
N GLN A 106 -6.46 -7.76 -6.30
CA GLN A 106 -5.07 -7.70 -6.81
C GLN A 106 -4.54 -6.26 -6.86
N ILE A 107 -5.37 -5.30 -7.28
CA ILE A 107 -5.02 -3.88 -7.31
C ILE A 107 -4.78 -3.38 -5.88
N ALA A 108 -5.70 -3.66 -4.96
CA ALA A 108 -5.59 -3.27 -3.55
C ALA A 108 -4.31 -3.84 -2.89
N TYR A 109 -3.98 -5.11 -3.15
CA TYR A 109 -2.72 -5.70 -2.69
C TYR A 109 -1.48 -4.99 -3.24
N ARG A 110 -1.49 -4.64 -4.53
CA ARG A 110 -0.39 -3.88 -5.13
C ARG A 110 -0.26 -2.49 -4.50
N TYR A 111 -1.36 -1.78 -4.26
CA TYR A 111 -1.34 -0.50 -3.56
C TYR A 111 -0.83 -0.60 -2.13
N ALA A 112 -1.16 -1.67 -1.40
CA ALA A 112 -0.61 -1.93 -0.07
C ALA A 112 0.91 -2.17 -0.12
N LYS A 113 1.42 -2.88 -1.13
CA LYS A 113 2.86 -3.07 -1.36
C LYS A 113 3.56 -1.76 -1.69
N ASP A 114 3.01 -0.97 -2.62
CA ASP A 114 3.55 0.32 -2.99
C ASP A 114 3.61 1.29 -1.79
N LEU A 115 2.68 1.17 -0.83
CA LEU A 115 2.73 1.90 0.43
C LEU A 115 3.90 1.45 1.32
N ALA A 116 4.11 0.14 1.48
CA ALA A 116 5.21 -0.37 2.28
C ALA A 116 6.58 0.07 1.71
N ASP A 117 6.72 0.05 0.38
CA ASP A 117 7.92 0.53 -0.30
C ASP A 117 8.11 2.05 -0.13
N LEU A 118 7.01 2.81 -0.17
CA LEU A 118 7.03 4.25 0.11
C LEU A 118 7.50 4.54 1.54
N VAL A 119 7.02 3.79 2.54
CA VAL A 119 7.43 3.93 3.94
C VAL A 119 8.93 3.70 4.08
N ASP A 120 9.47 2.63 3.48
CA ASP A 120 10.90 2.31 3.56
C ASP A 120 11.76 3.41 2.89
N SER A 121 11.33 3.87 1.70
CA SER A 121 11.95 4.99 1.00
C SER A 121 11.95 6.28 1.83
N ARG A 122 10.83 6.60 2.49
CA ARG A 122 10.71 7.78 3.37
C ARG A 122 11.63 7.66 4.59
N LYS A 123 11.70 6.49 5.22
CA LYS A 123 12.61 6.23 6.34
C LYS A 123 14.06 6.44 5.94
N SER A 124 14.49 5.88 4.81
CA SER A 124 15.84 6.06 4.28
C SER A 124 16.18 7.53 3.97
N SER A 125 15.24 8.26 3.37
CA SER A 125 15.38 9.69 3.10
C SER A 125 15.54 10.51 4.38
N LEU A 126 14.70 10.28 5.39
CA LEU A 126 14.78 10.97 6.68
C LEU A 126 16.07 10.66 7.44
N GLN A 127 16.54 9.41 7.43
CA GLN A 127 17.83 9.05 8.01
C GLN A 127 18.99 9.78 7.32
N THR A 128 18.93 9.95 6.01
CA THR A 128 19.92 10.72 5.25
C THR A 128 19.88 12.20 5.64
N GLN A 129 18.68 12.79 5.75
CA GLN A 129 18.52 14.16 6.23
C GLN A 129 19.04 14.35 7.65
N ALA A 130 18.79 13.41 8.56
CA ALA A 130 19.30 13.45 9.93
C ALA A 130 20.83 13.53 9.97
N LYS A 131 21.52 12.74 9.14
CA LYS A 131 22.98 12.75 9.03
C LYS A 131 23.51 14.08 8.49
N LEU A 132 22.84 14.66 7.48
CA LEU A 132 23.22 15.96 6.91
C LEU A 132 23.06 17.08 7.94
N VAL A 133 21.94 17.11 8.66
CA VAL A 133 21.70 18.11 9.72
C VAL A 133 22.76 17.98 10.81
N LEU A 134 23.05 16.77 11.29
CA LEU A 134 24.11 16.54 12.28
C LEU A 134 25.48 17.06 11.78
N ALA A 135 25.85 16.78 10.53
CA ALA A 135 27.09 17.25 9.94
C ALA A 135 27.14 18.78 9.85
N SER A 136 26.03 19.44 9.49
CA SER A 136 25.94 20.91 9.47
C SER A 136 26.15 21.53 10.86
N PHE A 137 25.57 20.94 11.92
CA PHE A 137 25.79 21.41 13.29
C PHE A 137 27.24 21.20 13.76
N GLN A 138 27.87 20.08 13.41
CA GLN A 138 29.28 19.81 13.73
C GLN A 138 30.21 20.82 13.05
N LEU A 139 29.99 21.12 11.77
CA LEU A 139 30.76 22.13 11.02
C LEU A 139 30.57 23.53 11.60
N ALA A 140 29.35 23.92 11.95
CA ALA A 140 29.06 25.20 12.59
C ALA A 140 29.71 25.33 13.98
N GLY A 141 29.76 24.24 14.74
CA GLY A 141 30.43 24.17 16.05
C GLY A 141 31.95 24.29 15.96
N LEU A 142 32.57 23.75 14.91
CA LEU A 142 34.01 23.86 14.65
C LEU A 142 34.42 25.29 14.24
N SER A 143 33.58 26.02 13.50
CA SER A 143 33.85 27.41 13.11
C SER A 143 33.89 28.42 14.26
N ARG A 144 33.34 28.09 15.44
CA ARG A 144 33.40 28.98 16.63
C ARG A 144 34.64 28.79 17.51
N ARG A 145 35.49 27.81 17.21
CA ARG A 145 36.67 27.46 18.02
C ARG A 145 38.01 27.89 17.44
N ASN A 146 38.01 28.69 16.38
CA ASN A 146 39.20 29.33 15.81
C ASN A 146 39.07 30.86 15.90
#